data_AF-A0A7S2NI78-F1
#
_entry.id   AF-A0A7S2NI78-F1
#
_cell.length_a   1.000
_cell.length_b   1.000
_cell.length_c   1.000
_cell.angle_alpha   90.00
_cell.angle_beta   90.00
_cell.angle_gamma   90.00
#
_symmetry.space_group_name_H-M   'P 1'
#
loop_
_entity.id
_entity.type
_entity.pdbx_description
1 polymer ?
#
loop_
_entity_poly.entity_id
_entity_poly.type
_entity_poly.pdbx_seq_one_letter_code
_entity_poly.pdbx_strand_id
1 'polypeptide(L)'
;AGFVEVDKETCRHSRFPNVFSLGDCSSLPTSKTYSAIASQAPVVVHNVMATLAGEPEKAAAAYDGYTACPVLVGGNKLLLAEFSGYTQGPLPTFWPLDQTKPSTLF
;
A
#
# COMPACT_ATOMS: atom_id res chain seq x y z
N ALA A 1 -2.41 -20.06 3.90
CA ALA A 1 -1.01 -20.46 3.71
C ALA A 1 -0.64 -20.21 2.25
N GLY A 2 0.47 -19.52 1.98
CA GLY A 2 0.92 -19.24 0.59
C GLY A 2 1.47 -17.83 0.36
N PHE A 3 1.17 -16.86 1.24
CA PHE A 3 1.75 -15.51 1.18
C PHE A 3 3.07 -15.43 1.95
N VAL A 4 3.94 -14.51 1.53
CA VAL A 4 5.16 -14.16 2.24
C VAL A 4 4.78 -13.41 3.51
N GLU A 5 5.15 -13.97 4.66
CA GLU A 5 4.85 -13.42 5.98
C GLU A 5 5.68 -12.16 6.23
N VAL A 6 5.03 -11.01 6.35
CA VAL A 6 5.69 -9.72 6.60
C VAL A 6 5.00 -8.94 7.72
N ASP A 7 5.80 -8.13 8.40
CA ASP A 7 5.30 -7.04 9.23
C ASP A 7 4.56 -6.02 8.36
N LYS A 8 3.38 -5.60 8.84
CA LYS A 8 2.45 -4.79 8.04
C LYS A 8 3.01 -3.41 7.74
N GLU A 9 3.79 -2.82 8.64
CA GLU A 9 4.27 -1.45 8.48
C GLU A 9 5.58 -1.43 7.68
N THR A 10 6.53 -2.28 8.05
CA THR A 10 7.89 -2.25 7.49
C THR A 10 8.05 -3.08 6.22
N CYS A 11 7.08 -3.93 5.88
CA CYS A 11 7.15 -4.92 4.78
C CYS A 11 8.31 -5.93 4.89
N ARG A 12 8.92 -6.03 6.08
CA ARG A 12 10.02 -6.95 6.39
C ARG A 12 9.48 -8.30 6.80
N HIS A 13 10.13 -9.39 6.40
CA HIS A 13 9.72 -10.73 6.79
C HIS A 13 9.84 -10.93 8.31
N SER A 14 8.80 -11.49 8.93
CA SER A 14 8.72 -11.61 10.40
C SER A 14 9.83 -12.45 11.02
N ARG A 15 10.39 -13.40 10.26
CA ARG A 15 11.42 -14.35 10.73
C ARG A 15 12.82 -14.14 10.15
N PHE A 16 12.93 -13.38 9.05
CA PHE A 16 14.17 -13.24 8.30
C PHE A 16 14.45 -11.74 8.07
N PRO A 17 15.33 -11.12 8.87
CA PRO A 17 15.47 -9.66 8.91
C PRO A 17 16.04 -9.06 7.62
N ASN A 18 16.61 -9.87 6.74
CA ASN A 18 17.15 -9.50 5.44
C ASN A 18 16.21 -9.82 4.26
N VAL A 19 14.97 -10.24 4.53
CA VAL A 19 13.95 -10.56 3.52
C VAL A 19 12.83 -9.54 3.61
N PHE A 20 12.37 -9.05 2.45
CA PHE A 20 11.27 -8.09 2.32
C PHE A 20 10.30 -8.58 1.26
N SER A 21 9.02 -8.24 1.39
CA SER A 21 8.00 -8.54 0.38
C SER A 21 6.93 -7.46 0.36
N LEU A 22 6.46 -7.13 -0.83
CA LEU A 22 5.36 -6.20 -1.09
C LEU A 22 4.44 -6.77 -2.18
N GLY A 23 3.31 -6.11 -2.40
CA GLY A 23 2.36 -6.45 -3.45
C GLY A 23 1.62 -7.77 -3.20
N ASP A 24 1.21 -8.41 -4.28
CA ASP A 24 0.23 -9.49 -4.24
C ASP A 24 0.73 -10.75 -3.53
N CYS A 25 2.03 -11.01 -3.53
CA CYS A 25 2.62 -12.15 -2.83
C CYS A 25 2.78 -11.94 -1.32
N SER A 26 2.69 -10.69 -0.83
CA SER A 26 2.84 -10.38 0.58
C SER A 26 1.59 -10.71 1.41
N SER A 27 1.78 -10.89 2.71
CA SER A 27 0.70 -11.03 3.69
C SER A 27 0.13 -9.70 4.18
N LEU A 28 0.44 -8.57 3.51
CA LEU A 28 -0.05 -7.24 3.92
C LEU A 28 -1.59 -7.23 3.95
N PRO A 29 -2.22 -6.82 5.07
CA PRO A 29 -3.67 -6.84 5.22
C PRO A 29 -4.32 -5.63 4.54
N THR A 30 -4.16 -5.52 3.23
CA THR A 30 -4.77 -4.47 2.38
C THR A 30 -5.23 -5.08 1.05
N SER A 31 -5.98 -4.29 0.26
CA SER A 31 -6.37 -4.74 -1.08
C SER A 31 -5.14 -4.87 -1.98
N LYS A 32 -5.11 -5.94 -2.77
CA LYS A 32 -4.01 -6.27 -3.68
C LYS A 32 -4.21 -5.51 -5.00
N THR A 33 -3.67 -4.29 -5.06
CA THR A 33 -3.84 -3.36 -6.18
C THR A 33 -2.48 -2.76 -6.59
N TYR A 34 -2.42 -2.23 -7.82
CA TYR A 34 -1.25 -1.48 -8.27
C TYR A 34 -0.97 -0.25 -7.38
N SER A 35 -2.01 0.47 -6.95
CA SER A 35 -1.86 1.64 -6.08
C SER A 35 -1.28 1.28 -4.71
N ALA A 36 -1.63 0.11 -4.18
CA ALA A 36 -1.01 -0.41 -2.96
C ALA A 36 0.49 -0.72 -3.18
N ILE A 37 0.84 -1.36 -4.30
CA ILE A 37 2.25 -1.60 -4.68
C ILE A 37 3.02 -0.27 -4.79
N ALA A 38 2.44 0.74 -5.41
CA ALA A 38 3.06 2.05 -5.57
C ALA A 38 3.34 2.74 -4.22
N SER A 39 2.47 2.57 -3.23
CA SER A 39 2.67 3.10 -1.87
C SER A 39 3.65 2.24 -1.04
N GLN A 40 3.66 0.92 -1.23
CA GLN A 40 4.57 0.01 -0.52
C GLN A 40 6.03 0.12 -1.02
N ALA A 41 6.23 0.34 -2.31
CA ALA A 41 7.55 0.39 -2.93
C ALA A 41 8.54 1.36 -2.24
N PRO A 42 8.21 2.64 -1.98
CA PRO A 42 9.14 3.55 -1.29
C PRO A 42 9.46 3.10 0.14
N VAL A 43 8.50 2.49 0.86
CA VAL A 43 8.72 1.94 2.21
C VAL A 43 9.73 0.80 2.16
N VAL A 44 9.55 -0.13 1.24
CA VAL A 44 10.45 -1.29 1.07
C VAL A 44 11.84 -0.83 0.64
N VAL A 45 11.93 0.09 -0.32
CA VAL A 45 13.22 0.62 -0.78
C VAL A 45 13.98 1.26 0.38
N HIS A 46 13.34 2.13 1.17
CA HIS A 46 13.97 2.74 2.34
C HIS A 46 14.50 1.69 3.33
N ASN A 47 13.66 0.73 3.70
CA ASN A 47 14.01 -0.28 4.70
C ASN A 47 15.09 -1.26 4.21
N VAL A 48 15.08 -1.62 2.92
CA VAL A 48 16.12 -2.43 2.28
C VAL A 48 17.45 -1.67 2.27
N MET A 49 17.44 -0.40 1.87
CA MET A 49 18.67 0.41 1.81
C MET A 49 19.32 0.59 3.19
N ALA A 50 18.53 0.85 4.23
CA ALA A 50 19.03 0.92 5.60
C ALA A 50 19.65 -0.42 6.07
N THR A 51 19.02 -1.54 5.71
CA THR A 51 19.54 -2.88 6.03
C THR A 51 20.86 -3.16 5.29
N LEU A 52 20.96 -2.78 4.01
CA LEU A 52 22.18 -2.93 3.22
C LEU A 52 23.33 -2.04 3.70
N ALA A 53 23.02 -0.87 4.27
CA ALA A 53 23.99 0.03 4.88
C ALA A 53 24.53 -0.48 6.23
N GLY A 54 23.98 -1.58 6.77
CA GLY A 54 24.32 -2.06 8.11
C GLY A 54 23.69 -1.25 9.24
N GLU A 55 22.63 -0.49 8.93
CA GLU A 55 21.91 0.41 9.86
C GLU A 55 20.44 -0.02 10.00
N PRO A 56 20.14 -1.27 10.39
CA PRO A 56 18.77 -1.80 10.42
C PRO A 56 17.84 -1.04 11.38
N GLU A 57 18.38 -0.33 12.37
CA GLU A 57 17.64 0.57 13.25
C GLU A 57 17.06 1.79 12.53
N LYS A 58 17.59 2.16 11.35
CA LYS A 58 17.08 3.25 10.51
C LYS A 58 16.01 2.80 9.52
N ALA A 59 15.70 1.51 9.46
CA ALA A 59 14.60 0.93 8.66
C ALA A 59 13.23 1.23 9.32
N ALA A 60 12.89 2.51 9.43
CA ALA A 60 11.72 3.02 10.14
C ALA A 60 10.60 3.53 9.20
N ALA A 61 10.71 3.30 7.88
CA ALA A 61 9.62 3.64 6.97
C ALA A 61 8.44 2.69 7.23
N ALA A 62 7.24 3.26 7.30
CA ALA A 62 6.01 2.56 7.61
C ALA A 62 4.97 2.77 6.51
N TYR A 63 4.40 1.67 6.05
CA TYR A 63 3.25 1.65 5.17
C TYR A 63 1.96 1.70 6.00
N ASP A 64 1.02 2.55 5.59
CA ASP A 64 -0.23 2.85 6.31
C ASP A 64 -1.42 2.01 5.82
N GLY A 65 -1.19 1.08 4.89
CA GLY A 65 -2.24 0.26 4.30
C GLY A 65 -2.91 0.91 3.10
N TYR A 66 -2.49 2.08 2.62
CA TYR A 66 -3.09 2.79 1.49
C TYR A 66 -3.28 1.90 0.26
N THR A 67 -4.49 1.91 -0.29
CA THR A 67 -4.84 1.28 -1.55
C THR A 67 -5.90 2.12 -2.25
N ALA A 68 -5.95 2.00 -3.59
CA ALA A 68 -7.00 2.61 -4.39
C ALA A 68 -7.62 1.57 -5.32
N CYS A 69 -8.92 1.73 -5.57
CA CYS A 69 -9.67 0.92 -6.51
C CYS A 69 -10.49 1.84 -7.43
N PRO A 70 -10.09 2.01 -8.70
CA PRO A 70 -10.91 2.70 -9.69
C PRO A 70 -12.08 1.82 -10.12
N VAL A 71 -13.29 2.15 -9.66
CA VAL A 71 -14.51 1.39 -10.01
C VAL A 71 -15.19 2.06 -11.20
N LEU A 72 -15.15 1.39 -12.35
CA LEU A 72 -15.88 1.81 -13.55
C LEU A 72 -17.38 1.59 -13.34
N VAL A 73 -18.18 2.66 -13.39
CA VAL A 73 -19.63 2.58 -13.17
C VAL A 73 -20.46 2.77 -14.44
N GLY A 74 -19.79 2.87 -15.60
CA GLY A 74 -20.42 3.11 -16.91
C GLY A 74 -20.68 4.59 -17.19
N GLY A 75 -21.18 4.89 -18.39
CA GLY A 75 -21.46 6.27 -18.81
C GLY A 75 -20.25 7.20 -18.79
N ASN A 76 -19.05 6.67 -19.07
CA ASN A 76 -17.76 7.37 -18.98
C ASN A 76 -17.44 7.92 -17.58
N LYS A 77 -17.95 7.28 -16.52
CA LYS A 77 -17.69 7.68 -15.14
C LYS A 77 -16.94 6.60 -14.35
N LEU A 78 -16.14 7.06 -13.43
CA LEU A 78 -15.34 6.28 -12.49
C LEU A 78 -15.57 6.79 -11.07
N LEU A 79 -15.68 5.86 -10.12
CA LEU A 79 -15.64 6.13 -8.69
C LEU A 79 -14.26 5.74 -8.16
N LEU A 80 -13.49 6.72 -7.70
CA LEU A 80 -12.14 6.50 -7.20
C LEU A 80 -12.17 6.24 -5.69
N ALA A 81 -12.27 4.96 -5.31
CA ALA A 81 -12.23 4.56 -3.91
C ALA A 81 -10.78 4.49 -3.42
N GLU A 82 -10.38 5.41 -2.53
CA GLU A 82 -9.09 5.39 -1.84
C GLU A 82 -9.30 5.21 -0.35
N PHE A 83 -8.56 4.28 0.26
CA PHE A 83 -8.74 3.92 1.66
C PHE A 83 -7.51 3.21 2.22
N SER A 84 -7.40 3.17 3.55
CA SER A 84 -6.45 2.29 4.22
C SER A 84 -7.06 0.90 4.40
N GLY A 85 -6.38 -0.13 3.93
CA GLY A 85 -6.74 -1.52 4.25
C GLY A 85 -6.64 -1.87 5.73
N TYR A 86 -5.91 -1.07 6.52
CA TYR A 86 -5.67 -1.32 7.95
C TYR A 86 -6.78 -0.76 8.82
N THR A 87 -7.19 0.49 8.55
CA THR A 87 -8.23 1.18 9.33
C THR A 87 -9.60 1.10 8.67
N GLN A 88 -9.68 0.72 7.39
CA GLN A 88 -10.88 0.77 6.56
C GLN A 88 -11.48 2.18 6.39
N GLY A 89 -10.72 3.22 6.75
CA GLY A 89 -11.10 4.61 6.57
C GLY A 89 -10.72 5.17 5.19
N PRO A 90 -11.47 6.16 4.67
CA PRO A 90 -11.17 6.79 3.39
C PRO A 90 -9.88 7.61 3.47
N LEU A 91 -9.09 7.57 2.38
CA LEU A 91 -7.86 8.35 2.20
C LEU A 91 -7.87 9.07 0.84
N PRO A 92 -8.79 10.01 0.61
CA PRO A 92 -8.93 10.66 -0.69
C PRO A 92 -7.74 11.58 -0.96
N THR A 93 -7.10 11.41 -2.12
CA THR A 93 -5.97 12.23 -2.54
C THR A 93 -6.41 13.60 -3.03
N PHE A 94 -7.56 13.69 -3.70
CA PHE A 94 -7.95 14.88 -4.46
C PHE A 94 -8.87 15.83 -3.69
N TRP A 95 -8.47 16.31 -2.52
CA TRP A 95 -9.24 17.37 -1.84
C TRP A 95 -9.26 18.67 -2.68
N PRO A 96 -10.44 19.31 -2.92
CA PRO A 96 -11.76 19.10 -2.30
C PRO A 96 -12.79 18.29 -3.14
N LEU A 97 -12.35 17.47 -4.11
CA LEU A 97 -13.24 16.62 -4.90
C LEU A 97 -13.86 15.50 -4.06
N ASP A 98 -15.18 15.36 -4.13
CA ASP A 98 -15.92 14.28 -3.49
C ASP A 98 -15.77 12.98 -4.31
N GLN A 99 -14.77 12.18 -3.92
CA GLN A 99 -14.45 10.90 -4.55
C GLN A 99 -15.49 9.79 -4.33
N THR A 100 -16.48 10.01 -3.46
CA THR A 100 -17.61 9.08 -3.27
C THR A 100 -18.67 9.20 -4.36
N LYS A 101 -18.52 10.17 -5.27
CA LYS A 101 -19.41 10.37 -6.42
C LYS A 101 -18.71 9.99 -7.72
N PRO A 102 -19.37 9.20 -8.60
CA PRO A 102 -18.82 8.91 -9.91
C PRO A 102 -18.57 10.18 -10.72
N SER A 103 -17.37 10.26 -11.28
CA SER A 103 -16.89 11.43 -12.03
C SER A 103 -16.30 11.01 -13.37
N THR A 104 -16.36 11.90 -14.35
CA THR A 104 -15.69 11.76 -15.65
C THR A 104 -14.25 12.31 -15.62
N LEU A 105 -13.79 12.80 -14.45
CA LEU A 105 -12.46 13.39 -14.27
C LEU A 105 -11.34 12.35 -14.18
N PHE A 106 -11.68 11.10 -13.86
CA PHE A 106 -10.74 10.00 -13.65
C PHE A 106 -10.82 8.98 -14.77
#